data_AF-A0A1U9J732-F1
#
_entry.id   AF-A0A1U9J732-F1
#
_cell.length_a   1.000
_cell.length_b   1.000
_cell.length_c   1.000
_cell.angle_alpha   90.00
_cell.angle_beta   90.00
_cell.angle_gamma   90.00
#
_symmetry.space_group_name_H-M   'P 1'
#
loop_
_entity.id
_entity.type
_entity.pdbx_description
1 polymer ?
#
loop_
_entity_poly.entity_id
_entity_poly.type
_entity_poly.pdbx_seq_one_letter_code
_entity_poly.pdbx_strand_id
1 'polypeptide(L)'
;MSVVWLGSWVFTLDHKRIGVIYSLLGIWSGFVGLSFSLLIRVNFLEPYYNVIPLDCYNFLVTNHGVIMIFFFLMPILIGGFGNYLLPLLGGLSDLNLPRLNALSAWLLIPSLVFLLVSMCLGAGVGWTFYPPLSSSYFSSSCGVDFLMFSLHLAGVSSVFSSINFICTLYSVFMTNVFSRTSIVLWSYLFTSVLLLVTLPVLAAAITMLLFDRNFCSAFFDPLGGGDPILFQHMFWFFGHPEVYVLILPGFGIISHICLSISANFDAFGFYGLLFAMFSIVCLGSSVWGHHMFTVGLDVKTAVFFSSVTMIIGVPTGIKVFTWLYMLLNSSVNVSDPVLWWVVSFIVLFTFGGVTGIVLSACVLDNILHDTWFVVAHFHYVMSLGSYISIIVMFIWWWPLITGLSLNKCLLQCQCIISNVGFNLCFFPMHYFGLCGLPRRVCIYEYSYNWINVVCTVGSFISAFSGCFFVFILWESIVSKNEVLGSYNSSGLVDCLMSPVACHNDYFCYPYSVDYTYGVYYMRWVDDCTYAFVGWL
;
A
#
# COMPACT_ATOMS: atom_id res chain seq x y z
N MET A 1 -15.11 21.65 -21.42
CA MET A 1 -14.95 21.84 -19.96
C MET A 1 -14.85 23.33 -19.70
N SER A 2 -15.60 23.89 -18.74
CA SER A 2 -15.51 25.32 -18.40
C SER A 2 -14.30 25.61 -17.53
N VAL A 3 -13.75 26.83 -17.60
CA VAL A 3 -12.64 27.29 -16.72
C VAL A 3 -13.02 27.17 -15.25
N VAL A 4 -14.30 27.42 -14.92
CA VAL A 4 -14.86 27.26 -13.58
C VAL A 4 -14.79 25.81 -13.10
N TRP A 5 -15.09 24.85 -13.98
CA TRP A 5 -14.99 23.43 -13.65
C TRP A 5 -13.54 23.02 -13.35
N LEU A 6 -12.59 23.43 -14.18
CA LEU A 6 -11.15 23.18 -13.95
C LEU A 6 -10.66 23.84 -12.66
N GLY A 7 -11.03 25.11 -12.42
CA GLY A 7 -10.70 25.82 -11.18
C GLY A 7 -11.22 25.12 -9.93
N SER A 8 -12.40 24.49 -10.02
CA SER A 8 -13.00 23.75 -8.90
C SER A 8 -12.25 22.47 -8.52
N TRP A 9 -11.43 21.91 -9.42
CA TRP A 9 -10.55 20.77 -9.14
C TRP A 9 -9.17 21.24 -8.67
N VAL A 10 -8.63 22.29 -9.28
CA VAL A 10 -7.30 22.82 -8.92
C VAL A 10 -7.29 23.37 -7.49
N PHE A 11 -8.31 24.14 -7.12
CA PHE A 11 -8.41 24.77 -5.80
C PHE A 11 -9.40 24.06 -4.87
N THR A 12 -9.57 22.74 -5.05
CA THR A 12 -10.48 21.96 -4.22
C THR A 12 -9.95 21.80 -2.80
N LEU A 13 -10.86 21.84 -1.83
CA LEU A 13 -10.61 21.46 -0.44
C LEU A 13 -11.37 20.19 -0.05
N ASP A 14 -12.25 19.70 -0.91
CA ASP A 14 -13.08 18.52 -0.64
C ASP A 14 -12.21 17.26 -0.61
N HIS A 15 -12.23 16.56 0.55
CA HIS A 15 -11.49 15.32 0.75
C HIS A 15 -11.80 14.24 -0.30
N LYS A 16 -13.03 14.19 -0.84
CA LYS A 16 -13.38 13.21 -1.89
C LYS A 16 -12.67 13.51 -3.20
N ARG A 17 -12.69 14.77 -3.65
CA ARG A 17 -11.96 15.18 -4.86
C ARG A 17 -10.45 15.01 -4.69
N ILE A 18 -9.91 15.34 -3.53
CA ILE A 18 -8.49 15.11 -3.21
C ILE A 18 -8.18 13.61 -3.26
N GLY A 19 -9.02 12.76 -2.68
CA GLY A 19 -8.90 11.30 -2.79
C GLY A 19 -8.88 10.82 -4.25
N VAL A 20 -9.77 11.35 -5.09
CA VAL A 20 -9.77 11.03 -6.54
C VAL A 20 -8.48 11.47 -7.23
N ILE A 21 -7.92 12.64 -6.90
CA ILE A 21 -6.64 13.12 -7.45
C ILE A 21 -5.51 12.13 -7.10
N TYR A 22 -5.41 11.72 -5.84
CA TYR A 22 -4.44 10.71 -5.40
C TYR A 22 -4.63 9.39 -6.15
N SER A 23 -5.87 8.91 -6.29
CA SER A 23 -6.17 7.68 -7.03
C SER A 23 -5.77 7.75 -8.50
N LEU A 24 -6.01 8.88 -9.18
CA LEU A 24 -5.64 9.07 -10.59
C LEU A 24 -4.12 9.09 -10.79
N LEU A 25 -3.39 9.86 -9.97
CA LEU A 25 -1.93 9.89 -10.00
C LEU A 25 -1.34 8.51 -9.68
N GLY A 26 -1.93 7.84 -8.70
CA GLY A 26 -1.62 6.48 -8.32
C GLY A 26 -1.75 5.50 -9.46
N ILE A 27 -2.93 5.41 -10.07
CA ILE A 27 -3.23 4.46 -11.15
C ILE A 27 -2.29 4.70 -12.35
N TRP A 28 -2.10 5.95 -12.75
CA TRP A 28 -1.19 6.28 -13.84
C TRP A 28 0.24 5.80 -13.55
N SER A 29 0.75 6.10 -12.35
CA SER A 29 2.08 5.67 -11.91
C SER A 29 2.17 4.14 -11.83
N GLY A 30 1.10 3.47 -11.37
CA GLY A 30 1.02 2.00 -11.32
C GLY A 30 1.20 1.35 -12.69
N PHE A 31 0.57 1.89 -13.74
CA PHE A 31 0.76 1.37 -15.11
C PHE A 31 2.16 1.66 -15.66
N VAL A 32 2.77 2.79 -15.30
CA VAL A 32 4.18 3.06 -15.63
C VAL A 32 5.09 2.03 -14.94
N GLY A 33 4.91 1.79 -13.64
CA GLY A 33 5.66 0.78 -12.89
C GLY A 33 5.45 -0.64 -13.42
N LEU A 34 4.23 -1.00 -13.79
CA LEU A 34 3.89 -2.27 -14.43
C LEU A 34 4.61 -2.43 -15.78
N SER A 35 4.66 -1.36 -16.59
CA SER A 35 5.38 -1.39 -17.87
C SER A 35 6.89 -1.67 -17.68
N PHE A 36 7.50 -1.11 -16.64
CA PHE A 36 8.91 -1.40 -16.31
C PHE A 36 9.11 -2.83 -15.85
N SER A 37 8.16 -3.39 -15.09
CA SER A 37 8.17 -4.81 -14.75
C SER A 37 8.13 -5.69 -16.00
N LEU A 38 7.23 -5.40 -16.95
CA LEU A 38 7.15 -6.13 -18.21
C LEU A 38 8.44 -6.05 -19.01
N LEU A 39 9.08 -4.89 -19.09
CA LEU A 39 10.37 -4.74 -19.76
C LEU A 39 11.47 -5.59 -19.11
N ILE A 40 11.54 -5.62 -17.77
CA ILE A 40 12.44 -6.52 -17.03
C ILE A 40 12.18 -7.98 -17.40
N ARG A 41 10.91 -8.38 -17.49
CA ARG A 41 10.51 -9.76 -17.83
C ARG A 41 10.77 -10.12 -19.29
N VAL A 42 10.63 -9.17 -20.21
CA VAL A 42 11.00 -9.33 -21.63
C VAL A 42 12.51 -9.53 -21.76
N ASN A 43 13.33 -8.83 -20.97
CA ASN A 43 14.78 -9.05 -20.98
C ASN A 43 15.16 -10.49 -20.59
N PHE A 44 14.31 -11.18 -19.83
CA PHE A 44 14.55 -12.56 -19.40
C PHE A 44 14.01 -13.64 -20.35
N LEU A 45 13.47 -13.28 -21.52
CA LEU A 45 13.02 -14.26 -22.52
C LEU A 45 14.17 -15.12 -23.05
N GLU A 46 15.36 -14.54 -23.19
CA GLU A 46 16.57 -15.24 -23.63
C GLU A 46 17.63 -15.18 -22.52
N PRO A 47 18.21 -16.32 -22.09
CA PRO A 47 19.10 -16.35 -20.92
C PRO A 47 20.35 -15.47 -21.00
N TYR A 48 20.98 -15.41 -22.18
CA TYR A 48 22.27 -14.71 -22.39
C TYR A 48 22.17 -13.46 -23.25
N TYR A 49 20.98 -13.15 -23.77
CA TYR A 49 20.78 -12.02 -24.65
C TYR A 49 19.96 -10.93 -23.95
N ASN A 50 20.56 -9.76 -23.82
CA ASN A 50 19.90 -8.60 -23.24
C ASN A 50 19.22 -7.78 -24.34
N VAL A 51 17.88 -7.76 -24.32
CA VAL A 51 17.08 -6.83 -25.14
C VAL A 51 17.30 -5.39 -24.67
N ILE A 52 17.57 -5.22 -23.37
CA ILE A 52 17.73 -3.93 -22.71
C ILE A 52 19.21 -3.75 -22.33
N PRO A 53 19.85 -2.60 -22.64
CA PRO A 53 21.22 -2.34 -22.21
C PRO A 53 21.40 -2.50 -20.69
N LEU A 54 22.59 -2.95 -20.27
CA LEU A 54 22.90 -3.25 -18.87
C LEU A 54 22.62 -2.07 -17.92
N ASP A 55 22.98 -0.86 -18.32
CA ASP A 55 22.76 0.35 -17.50
C ASP A 55 21.26 0.66 -17.38
N CYS A 56 20.53 0.56 -18.50
CA CYS A 56 19.09 0.76 -18.53
C CYS A 56 18.35 -0.28 -17.68
N TYR A 57 18.83 -1.53 -17.61
CA TYR A 57 18.24 -2.55 -16.73
C TYR A 57 18.26 -2.11 -15.27
N ASN A 58 19.39 -1.57 -14.79
CA ASN A 58 19.49 -1.05 -13.42
C ASN A 58 18.58 0.16 -13.19
N PHE A 59 18.41 1.03 -14.20
CA PHE A 59 17.47 2.15 -14.12
C PHE A 59 16.03 1.65 -14.02
N LEU A 60 15.65 0.63 -14.81
CA LEU A 60 14.31 0.04 -14.77
C LEU A 60 14.01 -0.60 -13.42
N VAL A 61 14.93 -1.39 -12.87
CA VAL A 61 14.74 -2.04 -11.56
C VAL A 61 14.62 -1.00 -10.45
N THR A 62 15.43 0.06 -10.49
CA THR A 62 15.37 1.17 -9.54
C THR A 62 14.02 1.88 -9.61
N ASN A 63 13.63 2.32 -10.81
CA ASN A 63 12.41 3.09 -11.02
C ASN A 63 11.15 2.26 -10.83
N HIS A 64 11.13 0.98 -11.19
CA HIS A 64 10.03 0.07 -10.91
C HIS A 64 9.73 0.02 -9.41
N GLY A 65 10.74 -0.24 -8.57
CA GLY A 65 10.58 -0.28 -7.12
C GLY A 65 10.08 1.06 -6.55
N VAL A 66 10.71 2.17 -6.96
CA VAL A 66 10.36 3.52 -6.47
C VAL A 66 8.93 3.90 -6.85
N ILE A 67 8.54 3.71 -8.12
CA ILE A 67 7.19 4.05 -8.59
C ILE A 67 6.13 3.20 -7.89
N MET A 68 6.34 1.88 -7.82
CA MET A 68 5.33 0.98 -7.28
C MET A 68 5.04 1.29 -5.80
N ILE A 69 6.07 1.57 -5.01
CA ILE A 69 5.90 1.86 -3.57
C ILE A 69 5.39 3.29 -3.36
N PHE A 70 6.14 4.31 -3.83
CA PHE A 70 5.92 5.70 -3.45
C PHE A 70 4.89 6.44 -4.31
N PHE A 71 4.64 5.99 -5.54
CA PHE A 71 3.78 6.68 -6.49
C PHE A 71 2.54 5.89 -6.89
N PHE A 72 2.47 4.59 -6.59
CA PHE A 72 1.28 3.77 -6.83
C PHE A 72 0.61 3.34 -5.52
N LEU A 73 1.25 2.46 -4.73
CA LEU A 73 0.64 1.89 -3.54
C LEU A 73 0.33 2.94 -2.48
N MET A 74 1.32 3.80 -2.14
CA MET A 74 1.15 4.86 -1.15
C MET A 74 0.03 5.85 -1.53
N PRO A 75 0.04 6.47 -2.74
CA PRO A 75 -1.02 7.40 -3.12
C PRO A 75 -2.40 6.76 -3.13
N ILE A 76 -2.58 5.53 -3.59
CA ILE A 76 -3.94 4.95 -3.67
C ILE A 76 -4.45 4.52 -2.29
N LEU A 77 -3.67 3.72 -1.56
CA LEU A 77 -4.12 3.12 -0.29
C LEU A 77 -4.32 4.18 0.79
N ILE A 78 -3.42 5.16 0.85
CA ILE A 78 -3.38 6.15 1.93
C ILE A 78 -3.95 7.48 1.45
N GLY A 79 -3.38 8.03 0.38
CA GLY A 79 -3.84 9.30 -0.18
C GLY A 79 -5.26 9.21 -0.76
N GLY A 80 -5.60 8.16 -1.49
CA GLY A 80 -6.88 8.01 -2.18
C GLY A 80 -7.98 7.59 -1.22
N PHE A 81 -7.92 6.33 -0.81
CA PHE A 81 -8.94 5.75 0.07
C PHE A 81 -8.93 6.33 1.49
N GLY A 82 -7.76 6.73 2.03
CA GLY A 82 -7.73 7.39 3.35
C GLY A 82 -8.47 8.72 3.33
N ASN A 83 -8.22 9.58 2.34
CA ASN A 83 -8.95 10.84 2.21
C ASN A 83 -10.44 10.61 1.94
N TYR A 84 -10.78 9.63 1.10
CA TYR A 84 -12.17 9.37 0.76
C TYR A 84 -12.96 8.80 1.95
N LEU A 85 -12.41 7.82 2.67
CA LEU A 85 -13.15 7.02 3.65
C LEU A 85 -13.08 7.57 5.07
N LEU A 86 -12.01 8.24 5.50
CA LEU A 86 -11.85 8.63 6.90
C LEU A 86 -12.97 9.54 7.42
N PRO A 87 -13.35 10.63 6.72
CA PRO A 87 -14.49 11.44 7.15
C PRO A 87 -15.80 10.67 7.11
N LEU A 88 -16.01 9.83 6.08
CA LEU A 88 -17.25 9.08 5.90
C LEU A 88 -17.47 8.04 7.00
N LEU A 89 -16.44 7.27 7.32
CA LEU A 89 -16.47 6.28 8.40
C LEU A 89 -16.46 6.93 9.80
N GLY A 90 -15.91 8.14 9.91
CA GLY A 90 -15.89 8.93 11.14
C GLY A 90 -17.15 9.74 11.41
N GLY A 91 -18.07 9.86 10.43
CA GLY A 91 -19.26 10.69 10.53
C GLY A 91 -18.95 12.20 10.50
N LEU A 92 -17.88 12.60 9.80
CA LEU A 92 -17.44 13.98 9.64
C LEU A 92 -17.68 14.47 8.21
N SER A 93 -17.99 15.77 8.07
CA SER A 93 -18.20 16.40 6.77
C SER A 93 -16.91 16.54 5.94
N ASP A 94 -15.77 16.68 6.61
CA ASP A 94 -14.44 16.80 6.00
C ASP A 94 -13.33 16.39 7.01
N LEU A 95 -12.08 16.42 6.57
CA LEU A 95 -10.89 16.29 7.43
C LEU A 95 -10.62 17.59 8.22
N ASN A 96 -9.90 17.48 9.34
CA ASN A 96 -9.65 18.63 10.22
C ASN A 96 -8.72 19.70 9.62
N LEU A 97 -7.82 19.34 8.69
CA LEU A 97 -6.89 20.26 8.03
C LEU A 97 -7.03 20.25 6.49
N PRO A 98 -8.16 20.74 5.90
CA PRO A 98 -8.42 20.63 4.46
C PRO A 98 -7.37 21.29 3.56
N ARG A 99 -6.79 22.43 3.99
CA ARG A 99 -5.74 23.12 3.22
C ARG A 99 -4.42 22.34 3.22
N LEU A 100 -4.05 21.75 4.36
CA LEU A 100 -2.89 20.88 4.46
C LEU A 100 -3.07 19.63 3.59
N ASN A 101 -4.31 19.14 3.51
CA ASN A 101 -4.68 18.03 2.64
C ASN A 101 -4.55 18.34 1.15
N ALA A 102 -5.00 19.52 0.72
CA ALA A 102 -4.81 19.95 -0.66
C ALA A 102 -3.32 20.09 -0.97
N LEU A 103 -2.55 20.69 -0.06
CA LEU A 103 -1.09 20.85 -0.22
C LEU A 103 -0.38 19.49 -0.34
N SER A 104 -0.73 18.49 0.49
CA SER A 104 -0.11 17.17 0.41
C SER A 104 -0.31 16.55 -0.98
N ALA A 105 -1.54 16.56 -1.50
CA ALA A 105 -1.82 16.01 -2.83
C ALA A 105 -1.03 16.71 -3.95
N TRP A 106 -0.95 18.04 -3.89
CA TRP A 106 -0.25 18.82 -4.91
C TRP A 106 1.27 18.67 -4.88
N LEU A 107 1.88 18.32 -3.73
CA LEU A 107 3.31 18.04 -3.64
C LEU A 107 3.73 16.77 -4.40
N LEU A 108 2.81 15.85 -4.68
CA LEU A 108 3.10 14.68 -5.51
C LEU A 108 3.39 15.03 -6.98
N ILE A 109 2.82 16.12 -7.52
CA ILE A 109 3.08 16.54 -8.90
C ILE A 109 4.55 16.95 -9.12
N PRO A 110 5.13 17.91 -8.39
CA PRO A 110 6.54 18.26 -8.56
C PRO A 110 7.48 17.10 -8.16
N SER A 111 7.07 16.26 -7.20
CA SER A 111 7.78 15.01 -6.87
C SER A 111 7.88 14.09 -8.10
N LEU A 112 6.76 13.85 -8.79
CA LEU A 112 6.72 13.05 -10.00
C LEU A 112 7.53 13.68 -11.15
N VAL A 113 7.51 15.01 -11.28
CA VAL A 113 8.35 15.70 -12.28
C VAL A 113 9.83 15.44 -12.01
N PHE A 114 10.29 15.53 -10.77
CA PHE A 114 11.68 15.19 -10.42
C PHE A 114 12.01 13.73 -10.69
N LEU A 115 11.07 12.81 -10.44
CA LEU A 115 11.24 11.41 -10.79
C LEU A 115 11.41 11.23 -12.31
N LEU A 116 10.60 11.90 -13.13
CA LEU A 116 10.71 11.84 -14.58
C LEU A 116 12.04 12.41 -15.08
N VAL A 117 12.50 13.52 -14.51
CA VAL A 117 13.83 14.09 -14.82
C VAL A 117 14.94 13.09 -14.44
N SER A 118 14.81 12.44 -13.28
CA SER A 118 15.73 11.37 -12.85
C SER A 118 15.77 10.22 -13.88
N MET A 119 14.62 9.80 -14.40
CA MET A 119 14.55 8.75 -15.44
C MET A 119 15.27 9.16 -16.73
N CYS A 120 15.13 10.42 -17.16
CA CYS A 120 15.81 10.93 -18.35
C CYS A 120 17.33 11.02 -18.16
N LEU A 121 17.79 11.38 -16.96
CA LEU A 121 19.22 11.51 -16.64
C LEU A 121 19.87 10.18 -16.21
N GLY A 122 19.07 9.19 -15.81
CA GLY A 122 19.50 7.87 -15.36
C GLY A 122 19.90 7.81 -13.89
N ALA A 123 19.30 6.86 -13.15
CA ALA A 123 19.63 6.53 -11.76
C ALA A 123 19.51 5.01 -11.54
N GLY A 124 20.65 4.32 -11.43
CA GLY A 124 20.74 2.84 -11.40
C GLY A 124 21.21 2.26 -10.08
N VAL A 125 20.87 2.93 -8.98
CA VAL A 125 21.41 2.62 -7.65
C VAL A 125 20.55 1.64 -6.84
N GLY A 126 19.45 1.17 -7.42
CA GLY A 126 18.40 0.42 -6.74
C GLY A 126 17.53 1.32 -5.87
N TRP A 127 16.31 0.87 -5.54
CA TRP A 127 15.38 1.62 -4.67
C TRP A 127 15.89 1.81 -3.23
N THR A 128 16.99 1.15 -2.87
CA THR A 128 17.63 1.21 -1.55
C THR A 128 18.77 2.21 -1.46
N PHE A 129 19.23 2.81 -2.58
CA PHE A 129 20.20 3.93 -2.58
C PHE A 129 21.52 3.69 -1.83
N TYR A 130 21.95 2.44 -1.69
CA TYR A 130 23.09 2.13 -0.82
C TYR A 130 24.38 2.82 -1.26
N PRO A 131 25.03 3.60 -0.38
CA PRO A 131 26.44 3.90 -0.50
C PRO A 131 27.25 2.59 -0.45
N PRO A 132 28.33 2.44 -1.24
CA PRO A 132 28.97 3.50 -2.03
C PRO A 132 28.38 3.69 -3.44
N LEU A 133 27.49 2.81 -3.92
CA LEU A 133 26.97 2.87 -5.31
C LEU A 133 26.24 4.17 -5.64
N SER A 134 25.58 4.77 -4.64
CA SER A 134 24.91 6.06 -4.77
C SER A 134 25.81 7.27 -4.61
N SER A 135 27.10 7.11 -4.28
CA SER A 135 28.05 8.22 -4.21
C SER A 135 28.37 8.80 -5.60
N SER A 136 28.89 10.02 -5.64
CA SER A 136 29.28 10.71 -6.88
C SER A 136 30.41 9.99 -7.63
N TYR A 137 31.24 9.22 -6.94
CA TYR A 137 32.33 8.42 -7.54
C TYR A 137 31.80 7.27 -8.41
N PHE A 138 30.76 6.57 -7.97
CA PHE A 138 30.19 5.42 -8.70
C PHE A 138 29.03 5.83 -9.62
N SER A 139 28.25 6.84 -9.23
CA SER A 139 27.14 7.37 -10.00
C SER A 139 27.22 8.89 -10.08
N SER A 140 27.94 9.39 -11.08
CA SER A 140 28.12 10.82 -11.34
C SER A 140 26.90 11.52 -11.94
N SER A 141 25.88 10.77 -12.40
CA SER A 141 24.67 11.36 -12.96
C SER A 141 23.89 12.15 -11.91
N CYS A 142 23.45 13.35 -12.29
CA CYS A 142 22.51 14.16 -11.50
C CYS A 142 21.14 13.49 -11.36
N GLY A 143 20.84 12.42 -12.12
CA GLY A 143 19.61 11.65 -12.01
C GLY A 143 19.40 11.08 -10.61
N VAL A 144 20.48 10.71 -9.91
CA VAL A 144 20.40 10.22 -8.52
C VAL A 144 19.98 11.34 -7.57
N ASP A 145 20.44 12.58 -7.78
CA ASP A 145 20.06 13.74 -6.97
C ASP A 145 18.57 14.08 -7.16
N PHE A 146 18.10 14.11 -8.41
CA PHE A 146 16.67 14.30 -8.72
C PHE A 146 15.79 13.19 -8.14
N LEU A 147 16.28 11.94 -8.11
CA LEU A 147 15.56 10.83 -7.47
C LEU A 147 15.40 11.07 -5.96
N MET A 148 16.46 11.55 -5.29
CA MET A 148 16.41 11.88 -3.87
C MET A 148 15.52 13.10 -3.58
N PHE A 149 15.55 14.15 -4.40
CA PHE A 149 14.62 15.29 -4.25
C PHE A 149 13.17 14.90 -4.50
N SER A 150 12.91 14.02 -5.47
CA SER A 150 11.60 13.43 -5.70
C SER A 150 11.06 12.77 -4.42
N LEU A 151 11.87 11.93 -3.77
CA LEU A 151 11.48 11.25 -2.53
C LEU A 151 11.32 12.20 -1.33
N HIS A 152 12.08 13.29 -1.24
CA HIS A 152 11.83 14.31 -0.22
C HIS A 152 10.43 14.92 -0.36
N LEU A 153 10.04 15.32 -1.57
CA LEU A 153 8.72 15.91 -1.81
C LEU A 153 7.59 14.92 -1.56
N ALA A 154 7.75 13.66 -1.98
CA ALA A 154 6.80 12.60 -1.67
C ALA A 154 6.71 12.34 -0.15
N GLY A 155 7.85 12.35 0.55
CA GLY A 155 7.90 12.22 2.01
C GLY A 155 7.18 13.35 2.74
N VAL A 156 7.39 14.61 2.33
CA VAL A 156 6.69 15.77 2.91
C VAL A 156 5.18 15.67 2.68
N SER A 157 4.75 15.27 1.47
CA SER A 157 3.35 14.99 1.18
C SER A 157 2.75 13.98 2.18
N SER A 158 3.41 12.84 2.38
CA SER A 158 2.94 11.78 3.28
C SER A 158 2.95 12.20 4.76
N VAL A 159 3.92 12.99 5.21
CA VAL A 159 3.95 13.54 6.58
C VAL A 159 2.77 14.49 6.80
N PHE A 160 2.50 15.40 5.87
CA PHE A 160 1.35 16.31 5.96
C PHE A 160 0.01 15.57 5.96
N SER A 161 -0.14 14.54 5.13
CA SER A 161 -1.32 13.68 5.15
C SER A 161 -1.47 12.97 6.50
N SER A 162 -0.37 12.46 7.06
CA SER A 162 -0.37 11.74 8.34
C SER A 162 -0.77 12.62 9.50
N ILE A 163 -0.26 13.87 9.56
CA ILE A 163 -0.66 14.84 10.58
C ILE A 163 -2.17 15.12 10.48
N ASN A 164 -2.69 15.36 9.27
CA ASN A 164 -4.11 15.61 9.07
C ASN A 164 -4.98 14.41 9.50
N PHE A 165 -4.58 13.19 9.14
CA PHE A 165 -5.30 11.97 9.53
C PHE A 165 -5.26 11.75 11.04
N ILE A 166 -4.12 11.95 11.72
CA ILE A 166 -4.02 11.84 13.18
C ILE A 166 -4.95 12.87 13.84
N CYS A 167 -4.92 14.13 13.43
CA CYS A 167 -5.79 15.17 13.98
C CYS A 167 -7.27 14.82 13.80
N THR A 168 -7.66 14.32 12.62
CA THR A 168 -9.05 13.92 12.33
C THR A 168 -9.47 12.70 13.14
N LEU A 169 -8.65 11.65 13.18
CA LEU A 169 -8.96 10.43 13.92
C LEU A 169 -9.04 10.67 15.42
N TYR A 170 -8.17 11.54 15.96
CA TYR A 170 -8.25 11.95 17.34
C TYR A 170 -9.58 12.65 17.67
N SER A 171 -10.07 13.55 16.81
CA SER A 171 -11.39 14.16 17.02
C SER A 171 -12.50 13.13 16.94
N VAL A 172 -12.46 12.22 15.96
CA VAL A 172 -13.46 11.13 15.82
C VAL A 172 -13.52 10.25 17.07
N PHE A 173 -12.37 9.90 17.66
CA PHE A 173 -12.33 9.06 18.86
C PHE A 173 -12.68 9.81 20.15
N MET A 174 -12.54 11.14 20.17
CA MET A 174 -12.97 11.95 21.31
C MET A 174 -14.48 12.25 21.28
N THR A 175 -15.07 12.41 20.09
CA THR A 175 -16.52 12.65 19.95
C THR A 175 -17.34 11.37 20.08
N ASN A 176 -16.81 10.24 19.62
CA ASN A 176 -17.46 8.94 19.79
C ASN A 176 -17.17 8.37 21.18
N VAL A 177 -18.22 8.13 21.96
CA VAL A 177 -18.15 7.73 23.39
C VAL A 177 -17.52 6.34 23.62
N PHE A 178 -17.24 5.56 22.56
CA PHE A 178 -16.75 4.17 22.67
C PHE A 178 -15.47 3.90 21.88
N SER A 179 -14.62 3.05 22.47
CA SER A 179 -13.37 2.53 21.88
C SER A 179 -13.58 1.56 20.70
N ARG A 180 -14.82 1.10 20.47
CA ARG A 180 -15.20 0.16 19.40
C ARG A 180 -15.80 0.86 18.19
N THR A 181 -14.96 1.66 17.53
CA THR A 181 -15.23 2.28 16.22
C THR A 181 -14.76 1.36 15.07
N SER A 182 -15.04 1.74 13.82
CA SER A 182 -14.60 0.97 12.64
C SER A 182 -13.11 0.61 12.70
N ILE A 183 -12.79 -0.66 12.52
CA ILE A 183 -11.41 -1.19 12.52
C ILE A 183 -10.53 -0.52 11.46
N VAL A 184 -11.15 0.00 10.38
CA VAL A 184 -10.47 0.77 9.33
C VAL A 184 -9.89 2.07 9.90
N LEU A 185 -10.63 2.79 10.75
CA LEU A 185 -10.16 4.04 11.37
C LEU A 185 -8.91 3.80 12.23
N TRP A 186 -8.91 2.72 13.01
CA TRP A 186 -7.73 2.30 13.78
C TRP A 186 -6.55 1.93 12.88
N SER A 187 -6.79 1.21 11.78
CA SER A 187 -5.73 0.86 10.83
C SER A 187 -5.05 2.11 10.24
N TYR A 188 -5.82 3.12 9.86
CA TYR A 188 -5.29 4.39 9.36
C TYR A 188 -4.61 5.23 10.45
N LEU A 189 -5.05 5.17 11.70
CA LEU A 189 -4.34 5.82 12.82
C LEU A 189 -2.94 5.23 12.95
N PHE A 190 -2.85 3.90 12.99
CA PHE A 190 -1.59 3.17 13.10
C PHE A 190 -0.65 3.45 11.92
N THR A 191 -1.18 3.42 10.70
CA THR A 191 -0.44 3.80 9.48
C THR A 191 0.10 5.23 9.56
N SER A 192 -0.72 6.19 10.01
CA SER A 192 -0.32 7.60 10.10
C SER A 192 0.74 7.83 11.18
N VAL A 193 0.66 7.12 12.31
CA VAL A 193 1.68 7.18 13.37
C VAL A 193 3.02 6.62 12.86
N LEU A 194 3.01 5.49 12.16
CA LEU A 194 4.23 4.93 11.56
C LEU A 194 4.88 5.92 10.59
N LEU A 195 4.10 6.46 9.63
CA LEU A 195 4.60 7.44 8.66
C LEU A 195 5.23 8.67 9.33
N LEU A 196 4.59 9.21 10.38
CA LEU A 196 5.10 10.38 11.09
C LEU A 196 6.44 10.10 11.79
N VAL A 197 6.62 8.89 12.32
CA VAL A 197 7.83 8.49 13.06
C VAL A 197 8.98 8.13 12.12
N THR A 198 8.69 7.49 10.98
CA THR A 198 9.71 6.80 10.19
C THR A 198 10.20 7.60 8.98
N LEU A 199 9.32 8.38 8.32
CA LEU A 199 9.70 9.20 7.17
C LEU A 199 10.79 10.25 7.47
N PRO A 200 10.81 10.92 8.65
CA PRO A 200 11.89 11.85 8.97
C PRO A 200 13.28 11.18 8.98
N VAL A 201 13.35 9.89 9.33
CA VAL A 201 14.62 9.14 9.33
C VAL A 201 15.11 8.89 7.90
N LEU A 202 14.21 8.52 6.98
CA LEU A 202 14.55 8.44 5.56
C LEU A 202 15.06 9.78 5.05
N ALA A 203 14.29 10.86 5.28
CA ALA A 203 14.64 12.21 4.82
C ALA A 203 16.02 12.64 5.32
N ALA A 204 16.35 12.35 6.58
CA ALA A 204 17.70 12.60 7.13
C ALA A 204 18.78 11.78 6.40
N ALA A 205 18.55 10.48 6.13
CA ALA A 205 19.51 9.63 5.43
C ALA A 205 19.80 10.12 4.00
N ILE A 206 18.76 10.43 3.23
CA ILE A 206 18.93 10.93 1.85
C ILE A 206 19.45 12.38 1.83
N THR A 207 19.19 13.20 2.85
CA THR A 207 19.83 14.52 3.00
C THR A 207 21.33 14.37 3.23
N MET A 208 21.76 13.51 4.16
CA MET A 208 23.19 13.26 4.38
C MET A 208 23.88 12.72 3.12
N LEU A 209 23.21 11.85 2.36
CA LEU A 209 23.74 11.34 1.10
C LEU A 209 23.83 12.42 0.00
N LEU A 210 22.85 13.33 -0.08
CA LEU A 210 22.93 14.50 -0.95
C LEU A 210 24.12 15.40 -0.58
N PHE A 211 24.40 15.55 0.72
CA PHE A 211 25.56 16.31 1.21
C PHE A 211 26.89 15.63 0.86
N ASP A 212 26.98 14.31 0.97
CA ASP A 212 28.18 13.56 0.57
C ASP A 212 28.44 13.72 -0.93
N ARG A 213 27.38 13.75 -1.74
CA ARG A 213 27.47 13.90 -3.20
C ARG A 213 27.83 15.32 -3.66
N ASN A 214 27.27 16.35 -3.01
CA ASN A 214 27.27 17.72 -3.55
C ASN A 214 28.04 18.74 -2.70
N PHE A 215 28.26 18.47 -1.42
CA PHE A 215 28.85 19.41 -0.46
C PHE A 215 30.11 18.86 0.22
N CYS A 216 30.67 17.76 -0.28
CA CYS A 216 31.90 17.13 0.20
C CYS A 216 31.88 16.77 1.70
N SER A 217 30.71 16.44 2.25
CA SER A 217 30.67 15.76 3.55
C SER A 217 31.09 14.29 3.39
N ALA A 218 31.26 13.60 4.51
CA ALA A 218 31.63 12.20 4.55
C ALA A 218 30.83 11.45 5.63
N PHE A 219 29.50 11.52 5.56
CA PHE A 219 28.63 10.76 6.47
C PHE A 219 28.75 9.25 6.21
N PHE A 220 28.80 8.86 4.94
CA PHE A 220 28.81 7.47 4.50
C PHE A 220 30.07 7.08 3.71
N ASP A 221 31.02 8.00 3.51
CA ASP A 221 32.31 7.73 2.86
C ASP A 221 33.39 7.30 3.89
N PRO A 222 33.86 6.04 3.86
CA PRO A 222 34.92 5.57 4.75
C PRO A 222 36.22 6.37 4.67
N LEU A 223 36.54 6.99 3.52
CA LEU A 223 37.77 7.77 3.36
C LEU A 223 37.75 9.04 4.23
N GLY A 224 36.58 9.60 4.49
CA GLY A 224 36.38 10.72 5.41
C GLY A 224 35.96 10.31 6.83
N GLY A 225 35.97 9.01 7.14
CA GLY A 225 35.57 8.46 8.44
C GLY A 225 34.08 8.15 8.60
N GLY A 226 33.31 8.22 7.52
CA GLY A 226 31.89 7.85 7.48
C GLY A 226 31.66 6.33 7.45
N ASP A 227 30.41 5.91 7.66
CA ASP A 227 30.03 4.49 7.70
C ASP A 227 28.87 4.18 6.72
N PRO A 228 29.13 3.43 5.62
CA PRO A 228 28.08 2.98 4.71
C PRO A 228 26.99 2.11 5.39
N ILE A 229 27.32 1.38 6.46
CA ILE A 229 26.36 0.52 7.18
C ILE A 229 25.36 1.37 7.96
N LEU A 230 25.77 2.55 8.45
CA LEU A 230 24.86 3.52 9.05
C LEU A 230 23.72 3.89 8.10
N PHE A 231 24.00 4.09 6.81
CA PHE A 231 22.95 4.35 5.82
C PHE A 231 21.93 3.21 5.79
N GLN A 232 22.39 1.95 5.79
CA GLN A 232 21.49 0.80 5.78
C GLN A 232 20.61 0.76 7.03
N HIS A 233 21.16 1.05 8.21
CA HIS A 233 20.37 1.14 9.44
C HIS A 233 19.27 2.20 9.34
N MET A 234 19.60 3.40 8.85
CA MET A 234 18.61 4.48 8.71
C MET A 234 17.56 4.16 7.65
N PHE A 235 17.99 3.64 6.50
CA PHE A 235 17.10 3.26 5.42
C PHE A 235 16.13 2.17 5.87
N TRP A 236 16.60 1.12 6.56
CA TRP A 236 15.72 0.04 7.00
C TRP A 236 14.89 0.38 8.22
N PHE A 237 15.36 1.27 9.10
CA PHE A 237 14.54 1.83 10.17
C PHE A 237 13.28 2.50 9.60
N PHE A 238 13.40 3.12 8.41
CA PHE A 238 12.24 3.55 7.64
C PHE A 238 11.57 2.38 6.89
N GLY A 239 12.34 1.64 6.09
CA GLY A 239 11.83 0.75 5.05
C GLY A 239 11.09 -0.46 5.58
N HIS A 240 11.43 -0.96 6.77
CA HIS A 240 10.69 -2.06 7.35
C HIS A 240 9.31 -1.61 7.92
N PRO A 241 9.20 -0.54 8.71
CA PRO A 241 7.89 0.03 9.03
C PRO A 241 7.04 0.41 7.81
N GLU A 242 7.66 0.88 6.73
CA GLU A 242 6.98 1.26 5.49
C GLU A 242 6.18 0.11 4.87
N VAL A 243 6.67 -1.13 4.96
CA VAL A 243 5.90 -2.28 4.47
C VAL A 243 4.62 -2.51 5.28
N TYR A 244 4.61 -2.14 6.57
CA TYR A 244 3.40 -2.19 7.39
C TYR A 244 2.44 -1.05 7.08
N VAL A 245 2.96 0.15 6.83
CA VAL A 245 2.17 1.29 6.38
C VAL A 245 1.34 0.92 5.14
N LEU A 246 1.90 0.12 4.24
CA LEU A 246 1.23 -0.33 3.01
C LEU A 246 0.24 -1.49 3.19
N ILE A 247 0.35 -2.31 4.24
CA ILE A 247 -0.56 -3.46 4.44
C ILE A 247 -1.63 -3.22 5.52
N LEU A 248 -1.38 -2.37 6.51
CA LEU A 248 -2.31 -2.11 7.60
C LEU A 248 -3.68 -1.60 7.12
N PRO A 249 -3.78 -0.64 6.17
CA PRO A 249 -5.08 -0.25 5.61
C PRO A 249 -5.78 -1.43 4.92
N GLY A 250 -5.02 -2.26 4.20
CA GLY A 250 -5.54 -3.49 3.59
C GLY A 250 -6.14 -4.44 4.61
N PHE A 251 -5.47 -4.66 5.74
CA PHE A 251 -5.99 -5.46 6.85
C PHE A 251 -7.26 -4.88 7.46
N GLY A 252 -7.31 -3.56 7.66
CA GLY A 252 -8.52 -2.88 8.15
C GLY A 252 -9.71 -3.13 7.23
N ILE A 253 -9.47 -3.10 5.92
CA ILE A 253 -10.52 -3.22 4.91
C ILE A 253 -10.99 -4.65 4.72
N ILE A 254 -10.07 -5.62 4.68
CA ILE A 254 -10.45 -7.03 4.69
C ILE A 254 -11.25 -7.35 5.96
N SER A 255 -10.88 -6.78 7.11
CA SER A 255 -11.65 -6.94 8.35
C SER A 255 -13.06 -6.34 8.24
N HIS A 256 -13.19 -5.14 7.66
CA HIS A 256 -14.49 -4.49 7.42
C HIS A 256 -15.39 -5.28 6.47
N ILE A 257 -14.81 -5.81 5.39
CA ILE A 257 -15.54 -6.59 4.39
C ILE A 257 -15.96 -7.93 4.98
N CYS A 258 -15.09 -8.63 5.72
CA CYS A 258 -15.47 -9.85 6.43
C CYS A 258 -16.59 -9.60 7.43
N LEU A 259 -16.56 -8.48 8.17
CA LEU A 259 -17.62 -8.10 9.10
C LEU A 259 -18.96 -7.90 8.38
N SER A 260 -18.98 -7.06 7.34
CA SER A 260 -20.19 -6.74 6.57
C SER A 260 -20.80 -7.97 5.87
N ILE A 261 -19.97 -8.79 5.21
CA ILE A 261 -20.37 -10.08 4.61
C ILE A 261 -20.96 -11.02 5.67
N SER A 262 -20.37 -11.08 6.87
CA SER A 262 -20.88 -11.94 7.95
C SER A 262 -22.18 -11.44 8.58
N ALA A 263 -22.61 -10.20 8.29
CA ALA A 263 -23.78 -9.54 8.87
C ALA A 263 -23.80 -9.54 10.41
N ASN A 264 -22.63 -9.65 11.06
CA ASN A 264 -22.49 -9.59 12.49
C ASN A 264 -22.49 -8.13 12.98
N PHE A 265 -22.97 -7.91 14.21
CA PHE A 265 -22.98 -6.57 14.82
C PHE A 265 -21.58 -6.05 15.18
N ASP A 266 -20.61 -6.94 15.38
CA ASP A 266 -19.23 -6.60 15.73
C ASP A 266 -18.26 -7.61 15.11
N ALA A 267 -17.01 -7.19 14.90
CA ALA A 267 -15.96 -8.07 14.41
C ALA A 267 -15.61 -9.11 15.47
N PHE A 268 -15.50 -10.37 15.05
CA PHE A 268 -15.07 -11.45 15.95
C PHE A 268 -13.71 -11.12 16.56
N GLY A 269 -13.64 -11.01 17.88
CA GLY A 269 -12.40 -10.64 18.57
C GLY A 269 -11.90 -9.24 18.17
N PHE A 270 -12.77 -8.23 18.11
CA PHE A 270 -12.41 -6.83 17.80
C PHE A 270 -11.12 -6.36 18.51
N TYR A 271 -11.03 -6.53 19.83
CA TYR A 271 -9.83 -6.15 20.58
C TYR A 271 -8.61 -6.99 20.20
N GLY A 272 -8.79 -8.26 19.81
CA GLY A 272 -7.72 -9.09 19.25
C GLY A 272 -7.19 -8.54 17.93
N LEU A 273 -8.06 -8.13 17.01
CA LEU A 273 -7.66 -7.45 15.77
C LEU A 273 -6.94 -6.13 16.04
N LEU A 274 -7.50 -5.31 16.94
CA LEU A 274 -6.95 -4.03 17.35
C LEU A 274 -5.53 -4.18 17.93
N PHE A 275 -5.38 -5.01 18.97
CA PHE A 275 -4.09 -5.22 19.63
C PHE A 275 -3.09 -5.95 18.73
N ALA A 276 -3.55 -6.79 17.81
CA ALA A 276 -2.69 -7.36 16.79
C ALA A 276 -2.12 -6.29 15.85
N MET A 277 -2.91 -5.32 15.42
CA MET A 277 -2.39 -4.21 14.60
C MET A 277 -1.48 -3.29 15.43
N PHE A 278 -1.83 -2.97 16.66
CA PHE A 278 -0.98 -2.19 17.56
C PHE A 278 0.37 -2.89 17.81
N SER A 279 0.36 -4.21 18.02
CA SER A 279 1.58 -5.02 18.17
C SER A 279 2.46 -4.95 16.91
N ILE A 280 1.88 -4.94 15.70
CA ILE A 280 2.63 -4.75 14.45
C ILE A 280 3.28 -3.38 14.39
N VAL A 281 2.62 -2.31 14.85
CA VAL A 281 3.22 -0.97 14.90
C VAL A 281 4.46 -0.97 15.79
N CYS A 282 4.34 -1.48 17.02
CA CYS A 282 5.45 -1.51 17.97
C CYS A 282 6.59 -2.44 17.50
N LEU A 283 6.27 -3.69 17.19
CA LEU A 283 7.27 -4.68 16.77
C LEU A 283 7.89 -4.29 15.42
N GLY A 284 7.08 -3.80 14.48
CA GLY A 284 7.55 -3.38 13.17
C GLY A 284 8.57 -2.25 13.21
N SER A 285 8.47 -1.35 14.19
CA SER A 285 9.49 -0.31 14.43
C SER A 285 10.80 -0.83 15.04
N SER A 286 10.87 -2.08 15.48
CA SER A 286 12.00 -2.65 16.23
C SER A 286 12.70 -3.85 15.57
N VAL A 287 12.40 -4.13 14.29
CA VAL A 287 12.91 -5.33 13.59
C VAL A 287 13.75 -5.06 12.35
N TRP A 288 14.05 -3.80 12.02
CA TRP A 288 14.68 -3.42 10.75
C TRP A 288 16.00 -4.15 10.44
N GLY A 289 16.75 -4.56 11.48
CA GLY A 289 18.03 -5.25 11.34
C GLY A 289 17.95 -6.59 10.61
N HIS A 290 16.78 -7.20 10.44
CA HIS A 290 16.68 -8.43 9.65
C HIS A 290 16.99 -8.25 8.16
N HIS A 291 16.91 -7.03 7.63
CA HIS A 291 17.31 -6.75 6.25
C HIS A 291 18.83 -6.65 6.09
N MET A 292 19.57 -6.83 7.19
CA MET A 292 20.99 -6.57 7.30
C MET A 292 21.75 -7.80 7.85
N PHE A 293 21.17 -9.01 7.84
CA PHE A 293 21.83 -10.17 8.44
C PHE A 293 23.21 -10.50 7.84
N THR A 294 23.44 -10.14 6.58
CA THR A 294 24.69 -10.39 5.86
C THR A 294 25.73 -9.26 5.96
N VAL A 295 25.45 -8.17 6.69
CA VAL A 295 26.41 -7.04 6.83
C VAL A 295 27.49 -7.30 7.90
N GLY A 296 27.47 -8.46 8.55
CA GLY A 296 28.42 -8.81 9.61
C GLY A 296 27.97 -8.41 11.02
N LEU A 297 26.66 -8.41 11.29
CA LEU A 297 26.14 -8.21 12.65
C LEU A 297 26.70 -9.28 13.62
N ASP A 298 26.92 -8.91 14.88
CA ASP A 298 27.29 -9.88 15.90
C ASP A 298 26.14 -10.87 16.16
N VAL A 299 26.50 -12.07 16.63
CA VAL A 299 25.54 -13.18 16.80
C VAL A 299 24.38 -12.81 17.71
N LYS A 300 24.62 -12.03 18.79
CA LYS A 300 23.55 -11.68 19.74
C LYS A 300 22.54 -10.74 19.08
N THR A 301 23.02 -9.74 18.35
CA THR A 301 22.17 -8.80 17.61
C THR A 301 21.38 -9.50 16.50
N ALA A 302 22.03 -10.40 15.74
CA ALA A 302 21.36 -11.17 14.70
C ALA A 302 20.26 -12.09 15.27
N VAL A 303 20.53 -12.78 16.38
CA VAL A 303 19.52 -13.63 17.06
C VAL A 303 18.37 -12.81 17.61
N PHE A 304 18.65 -11.63 18.18
CA PHE A 304 17.61 -10.71 18.64
C PHE A 304 16.65 -10.33 17.49
N PHE A 305 17.18 -9.76 16.40
CA PHE A 305 16.35 -9.34 15.27
C PHE A 305 15.61 -10.52 14.61
N SER A 306 16.25 -11.68 14.53
CA SER A 306 15.63 -12.93 14.06
C SER A 306 14.42 -13.31 14.92
N SER A 307 14.59 -13.36 16.24
CA SER A 307 13.53 -13.75 17.19
C SER A 307 12.33 -12.78 17.20
N VAL A 308 12.59 -11.47 17.22
CA VAL A 308 11.53 -10.45 17.26
C VAL A 308 10.76 -10.42 15.94
N THR A 309 11.45 -10.62 14.81
CA THR A 309 10.81 -10.70 13.49
C THR A 309 9.86 -11.91 13.40
N MET A 310 10.28 -13.08 13.89
CA MET A 310 9.40 -14.26 13.94
C MET A 310 8.13 -14.02 14.75
N ILE A 311 8.23 -13.27 15.86
CA ILE A 311 7.08 -12.96 16.72
C ILE A 311 6.00 -12.15 15.98
N ILE A 312 6.35 -11.35 14.96
CA ILE A 312 5.37 -10.60 14.15
C ILE A 312 4.40 -11.54 13.39
N GLY A 313 4.79 -12.80 13.16
CA GLY A 313 3.90 -13.83 12.63
C GLY A 313 2.65 -14.05 13.49
N VAL A 314 2.74 -13.87 14.81
CA VAL A 314 1.64 -14.10 15.77
C VAL A 314 0.47 -13.11 15.58
N PRO A 315 0.66 -11.77 15.67
CA PRO A 315 -0.44 -10.83 15.44
C PRO A 315 -1.00 -10.92 14.01
N THR A 316 -0.20 -11.36 13.04
CA THR A 316 -0.67 -11.60 11.68
C THR A 316 -1.58 -12.83 11.62
N GLY A 317 -1.19 -13.93 12.26
CA GLY A 317 -2.01 -15.14 12.39
C GLY A 317 -3.35 -14.88 13.07
N ILE A 318 -3.38 -14.09 14.16
CA ILE A 318 -4.63 -13.70 14.86
C ILE A 318 -5.64 -13.12 13.86
N LYS A 319 -5.21 -12.21 12.98
CA LYS A 319 -6.09 -11.59 11.98
C LYS A 319 -6.60 -12.61 10.96
N VAL A 320 -5.73 -13.47 10.44
CA VAL A 320 -6.11 -14.53 9.48
C VAL A 320 -7.18 -15.44 10.06
N PHE A 321 -7.00 -15.92 11.30
CA PHE A 321 -8.00 -16.78 11.96
C PHE A 321 -9.32 -16.04 12.21
N THR A 322 -9.26 -14.77 12.61
CA THR A 322 -10.46 -13.96 12.79
C THR A 322 -11.24 -13.80 11.49
N TRP A 323 -10.57 -13.54 10.35
CA TRP A 323 -11.25 -13.44 9.05
C TRP A 323 -11.90 -14.75 8.64
N LEU A 324 -11.17 -15.86 8.76
CA LEU A 324 -11.70 -17.19 8.45
C LEU A 324 -12.93 -17.51 9.30
N TYR A 325 -12.91 -17.19 10.60
CA TYR A 325 -14.06 -17.41 11.47
C TYR A 325 -15.28 -16.57 11.07
N MET A 326 -15.10 -15.30 10.72
CA MET A 326 -16.21 -14.46 10.25
C MET A 326 -16.82 -14.98 8.94
N LEU A 327 -15.97 -15.44 8.00
CA LEU A 327 -16.43 -16.00 6.72
C LEU A 327 -17.15 -17.34 6.90
N LEU A 328 -16.67 -18.22 7.79
CA LEU A 328 -17.30 -19.52 8.08
C LEU A 328 -18.72 -19.37 8.63
N ASN A 329 -19.00 -18.27 9.33
CA ASN A 329 -20.33 -17.98 9.88
C ASN A 329 -21.17 -17.06 8.98
N SER A 330 -20.69 -16.75 7.77
CA SER A 330 -21.41 -15.91 6.81
C SER A 330 -22.39 -16.73 5.96
N SER A 331 -23.52 -16.14 5.59
CA SER A 331 -24.51 -16.71 4.67
C SER A 331 -24.38 -16.14 3.26
N VAL A 332 -23.18 -15.69 2.87
CA VAL A 332 -22.93 -15.06 1.56
C VAL A 332 -22.86 -16.10 0.45
N ASN A 333 -23.37 -15.72 -0.71
CA ASN A 333 -23.36 -16.57 -1.88
C ASN A 333 -21.91 -16.87 -2.30
N VAL A 334 -21.59 -18.15 -2.48
CA VAL A 334 -20.26 -18.61 -2.90
C VAL A 334 -19.85 -18.03 -4.25
N SER A 335 -20.81 -17.67 -5.11
CA SER A 335 -20.52 -17.03 -6.39
C SER A 335 -20.25 -15.52 -6.30
N ASP A 336 -20.25 -14.91 -5.11
CA ASP A 336 -19.96 -13.48 -5.00
C ASP A 336 -18.48 -13.19 -5.30
N PRO A 337 -18.17 -12.32 -6.29
CA PRO A 337 -16.78 -11.98 -6.61
C PRO A 337 -16.01 -11.37 -5.42
N VAL A 338 -16.67 -10.63 -4.52
CA VAL A 338 -15.99 -10.05 -3.35
C VAL A 338 -15.44 -11.15 -2.45
N LEU A 339 -16.22 -12.22 -2.22
CA LEU A 339 -15.77 -13.38 -1.45
C LEU A 339 -14.53 -14.02 -2.08
N TRP A 340 -14.48 -14.15 -3.40
CA TRP A 340 -13.33 -14.73 -4.11
C TRP A 340 -12.06 -13.91 -3.90
N TRP A 341 -12.17 -12.58 -3.97
CA TRP A 341 -11.03 -11.69 -3.74
C TRP A 341 -10.55 -11.72 -2.28
N VAL A 342 -11.46 -11.77 -1.31
CA VAL A 342 -11.11 -11.90 0.11
C VAL A 342 -10.41 -13.23 0.40
N VAL A 343 -10.93 -14.35 -0.14
CA VAL A 343 -10.28 -15.66 0.00
C VAL A 343 -8.91 -15.68 -0.68
N SER A 344 -8.81 -15.12 -1.89
CA SER A 344 -7.56 -14.95 -2.62
C SER A 344 -6.53 -14.17 -1.81
N PHE A 345 -6.93 -13.03 -1.21
CA PHE A 345 -6.09 -12.26 -0.29
C PHE A 345 -5.57 -13.13 0.85
N ILE A 346 -6.46 -13.82 1.57
CA ILE A 346 -6.08 -14.65 2.73
C ILE A 346 -5.07 -15.73 2.33
N VAL A 347 -5.31 -16.44 1.23
CA VAL A 347 -4.44 -17.54 0.77
C VAL A 347 -3.06 -17.02 0.35
N LEU A 348 -3.03 -16.03 -0.54
CA LEU A 348 -1.77 -15.53 -1.09
C LEU A 348 -0.94 -14.79 -0.05
N PHE A 349 -1.60 -14.00 0.80
CA PHE A 349 -0.94 -13.33 1.90
C PHE A 349 -0.37 -14.34 2.90
N THR A 350 -1.05 -15.45 3.15
CA THR A 350 -0.53 -16.53 4.01
C THR A 350 0.73 -17.18 3.43
N PHE A 351 0.77 -17.46 2.11
CA PHE A 351 1.99 -17.95 1.46
C PHE A 351 3.16 -16.96 1.58
N GLY A 352 2.88 -15.67 1.38
CA GLY A 352 3.86 -14.60 1.63
C GLY A 352 4.34 -14.57 3.08
N GLY A 353 3.42 -14.70 4.05
CA GLY A 353 3.75 -14.71 5.48
C GLY A 353 4.64 -15.89 5.87
N VAL A 354 4.36 -17.09 5.39
CA VAL A 354 5.18 -18.29 5.67
C VAL A 354 6.59 -18.14 5.12
N THR A 355 6.74 -17.63 3.90
CA THR A 355 8.08 -17.37 3.31
C THR A 355 8.81 -16.24 4.04
N GLY A 356 8.09 -15.30 4.65
CA GLY A 356 8.67 -14.27 5.51
C GLY A 356 9.23 -14.82 6.81
N ILE A 357 8.58 -15.81 7.40
CA ILE A 357 9.12 -16.52 8.58
C ILE A 357 10.43 -17.23 8.21
N VAL A 358 10.52 -17.81 7.01
CA VAL A 358 11.79 -18.40 6.51
C VAL A 358 12.90 -17.34 6.45
N LEU A 359 12.64 -16.17 5.86
CA LEU A 359 13.62 -15.08 5.76
C LEU A 359 13.92 -14.39 7.11
N SER A 360 13.03 -14.50 8.08
CA SER A 360 13.29 -13.97 9.44
C SER A 360 14.38 -14.76 10.17
N ALA A 361 14.61 -16.02 9.79
CA ALA A 361 15.64 -16.86 10.37
C ALA A 361 17.02 -16.51 9.79
N CYS A 362 17.84 -15.80 10.56
CA CYS A 362 19.17 -15.32 10.13
C CYS A 362 20.09 -16.40 9.52
N VAL A 363 20.00 -17.66 9.98
CA VAL A 363 20.78 -18.78 9.42
C VAL A 363 20.36 -19.13 7.99
N LEU A 364 19.05 -19.12 7.72
CA LEU A 364 18.52 -19.37 6.37
C LEU A 364 18.69 -18.14 5.49
N ASP A 365 18.50 -16.95 6.06
CA ASP A 365 18.68 -15.70 5.33
C ASP A 365 20.12 -15.58 4.80
N ASN A 366 21.16 -16.00 5.53
CA ASN A 366 22.53 -16.01 4.99
C ASN A 366 22.69 -16.71 3.62
N ILE A 367 21.83 -17.68 3.29
CA ILE A 367 21.84 -18.40 2.01
C ILE A 367 20.88 -17.74 1.01
N LEU A 368 19.73 -17.25 1.48
CA LEU A 368 18.65 -16.72 0.66
C LEU A 368 18.74 -15.20 0.43
N HIS A 369 19.59 -14.51 1.17
CA HIS A 369 19.75 -13.06 1.14
C HIS A 369 20.08 -12.62 -0.28
N ASP A 370 19.41 -11.57 -0.73
CA ASP A 370 19.63 -10.99 -2.06
C ASP A 370 19.45 -11.95 -3.24
N THR A 371 18.78 -13.08 -3.03
CA THR A 371 18.34 -13.98 -4.10
C THR A 371 16.93 -13.64 -4.58
N TRP A 372 16.47 -14.35 -5.61
CA TRP A 372 15.09 -14.27 -6.08
C TRP A 372 14.07 -14.78 -5.05
N PHE A 373 14.49 -15.48 -3.99
CA PHE A 373 13.59 -15.87 -2.90
C PHE A 373 12.99 -14.63 -2.22
N VAL A 374 13.84 -13.63 -1.96
CA VAL A 374 13.41 -12.35 -1.37
C VAL A 374 12.46 -11.61 -2.30
N VAL A 375 12.74 -11.63 -3.61
CA VAL A 375 11.86 -11.02 -4.63
C VAL A 375 10.50 -11.71 -4.61
N ALA A 376 10.45 -13.03 -4.60
CA ALA A 376 9.22 -13.82 -4.56
C ALA A 376 8.41 -13.53 -3.30
N HIS A 377 9.04 -13.65 -2.13
CA HIS A 377 8.43 -13.36 -0.83
C HIS A 377 7.80 -11.95 -0.79
N PHE A 378 8.60 -10.94 -1.15
CA PHE A 378 8.15 -9.54 -1.11
C PHE A 378 6.99 -9.29 -2.07
N HIS A 379 6.98 -9.91 -3.25
CA HIS A 379 5.85 -9.77 -4.16
C HIS A 379 4.59 -10.44 -3.61
N TYR A 380 4.66 -11.60 -2.96
CA TYR A 380 3.47 -12.19 -2.31
C TYR A 380 2.89 -11.33 -1.18
N VAL A 381 3.73 -10.73 -0.34
CA VAL A 381 3.24 -9.90 0.78
C VAL A 381 2.81 -8.52 0.29
N MET A 382 3.67 -7.83 -0.45
CA MET A 382 3.46 -6.44 -0.85
C MET A 382 2.75 -6.34 -2.20
N SER A 383 3.31 -6.92 -3.27
CA SER A 383 2.72 -6.79 -4.59
C SER A 383 1.37 -7.51 -4.74
N LEU A 384 1.10 -8.59 -4.01
CA LEU A 384 -0.20 -9.28 -4.05
C LEU A 384 -1.10 -8.82 -2.91
N GLY A 385 -0.61 -8.75 -1.66
CA GLY A 385 -1.44 -8.30 -0.54
C GLY A 385 -1.98 -6.88 -0.70
N SER A 386 -1.09 -5.90 -0.92
CA SER A 386 -1.50 -4.49 -1.02
C SER A 386 -2.23 -4.18 -2.34
N TYR A 387 -1.84 -4.80 -3.47
CA TYR A 387 -2.59 -4.69 -4.74
C TYR A 387 -4.00 -5.26 -4.64
N ILE A 388 -4.16 -6.47 -4.08
CA ILE A 388 -5.49 -7.06 -3.90
C ILE A 388 -6.34 -6.15 -3.01
N SER A 389 -5.74 -5.55 -1.98
CA SER A 389 -6.42 -4.57 -1.13
C SER A 389 -6.95 -3.39 -1.97
N ILE A 390 -6.15 -2.84 -2.89
CA ILE A 390 -6.60 -1.79 -3.82
C ILE A 390 -7.79 -2.26 -4.68
N ILE A 391 -7.67 -3.44 -5.31
CA ILE A 391 -8.73 -3.99 -6.16
C ILE A 391 -10.03 -4.16 -5.37
N VAL A 392 -9.93 -4.75 -4.18
CA VAL A 392 -11.08 -4.97 -3.29
C VAL A 392 -11.68 -3.65 -2.80
N MET A 393 -10.86 -2.66 -2.46
CA MET A 393 -11.34 -1.33 -2.09
C MET A 393 -12.17 -0.71 -3.21
N PHE A 394 -11.70 -0.79 -4.46
CA PHE A 394 -12.47 -0.31 -5.60
C PHE A 394 -13.74 -1.14 -5.78
N ILE A 395 -13.68 -2.47 -5.80
CA ILE A 395 -14.88 -3.31 -5.98
C ILE A 395 -15.94 -3.01 -4.92
N TRP A 396 -15.53 -2.89 -3.65
CA TRP A 396 -16.41 -2.69 -2.52
C TRP A 396 -17.04 -1.29 -2.50
N TRP A 397 -16.23 -0.24 -2.70
CA TRP A 397 -16.70 1.15 -2.62
C TRP A 397 -17.02 1.79 -3.98
N TRP A 398 -16.96 1.05 -5.09
CA TRP A 398 -17.39 1.58 -6.39
C TRP A 398 -18.84 2.08 -6.39
N PRO A 399 -19.82 1.35 -5.81
CA PRO A 399 -21.18 1.85 -5.65
C PRO A 399 -21.22 3.15 -4.85
N LEU A 400 -20.44 3.28 -3.78
CA LEU A 400 -20.39 4.49 -2.96
C LEU A 400 -19.85 5.70 -3.77
N ILE A 401 -18.78 5.48 -4.54
CA ILE A 401 -18.08 6.53 -5.28
C ILE A 401 -18.91 7.00 -6.48
N THR A 402 -19.55 6.08 -7.20
CA THR A 402 -20.17 6.36 -8.51
C THR A 402 -21.69 6.21 -8.54
N GLY A 403 -22.30 5.51 -7.57
CA GLY A 403 -23.70 5.08 -7.60
C GLY A 403 -23.96 3.89 -8.53
N LEU A 404 -22.91 3.34 -9.17
CA LEU A 404 -23.02 2.32 -10.19
C LEU A 404 -22.56 0.95 -9.70
N SER A 405 -23.13 -0.10 -10.29
CA SER A 405 -22.73 -1.49 -10.04
C SER A 405 -21.65 -1.95 -11.02
N LEU A 406 -20.83 -2.90 -10.56
CA LEU A 406 -19.83 -3.58 -11.39
C LEU A 406 -20.37 -4.93 -11.85
N ASN A 407 -20.03 -5.34 -13.07
CA ASN A 407 -20.45 -6.63 -13.62
C ASN A 407 -19.79 -7.81 -12.88
N LYS A 408 -20.62 -8.63 -12.21
CA LYS A 408 -20.15 -9.76 -11.39
C LYS A 408 -19.37 -10.81 -12.17
N CYS A 409 -19.79 -11.12 -13.41
CA CYS A 409 -19.13 -12.12 -14.25
C CYS A 409 -17.71 -11.66 -14.64
N LEU A 410 -17.56 -10.39 -15.04
CA LEU A 410 -16.26 -9.84 -15.37
C LEU A 410 -15.32 -9.82 -14.16
N LEU A 411 -15.83 -9.48 -12.97
CA LEU A 411 -15.04 -9.50 -11.73
C LEU A 411 -14.58 -10.92 -11.34
N GLN A 412 -15.44 -11.93 -11.53
CA GLN A 412 -15.07 -13.33 -11.35
C GLN A 412 -13.94 -13.75 -12.30
N CYS A 413 -14.07 -13.42 -13.60
CA CYS A 413 -13.02 -13.68 -14.58
C CYS A 413 -11.71 -12.96 -14.22
N GLN A 414 -11.79 -11.70 -13.81
CA GLN A 414 -10.62 -10.91 -13.43
C GLN A 414 -9.91 -11.52 -12.21
N CYS A 415 -10.65 -12.00 -11.22
CA CYS A 415 -10.10 -12.71 -10.05
C CYS A 415 -9.30 -13.95 -10.47
N ILE A 416 -9.86 -14.79 -11.33
CA ILE A 416 -9.18 -16.01 -11.81
C ILE A 416 -7.91 -15.66 -12.59
N ILE A 417 -8.02 -14.75 -13.56
CA ILE A 417 -6.88 -14.33 -14.40
C ILE A 417 -5.77 -13.73 -13.54
N SER A 418 -6.12 -12.89 -12.56
CA SER A 418 -5.14 -12.28 -11.67
C SER A 418 -4.41 -13.31 -10.82
N ASN A 419 -5.14 -14.24 -10.20
CA ASN A 419 -4.56 -15.28 -9.36
C ASN A 419 -3.64 -16.20 -10.16
N VAL A 420 -4.06 -16.61 -11.35
CA VAL A 420 -3.24 -17.44 -12.24
C VAL A 420 -1.96 -16.68 -12.65
N GLY A 421 -2.10 -15.44 -13.13
CA GLY A 421 -0.95 -14.64 -13.58
C GLY A 421 0.08 -14.42 -12.47
N PHE A 422 -0.36 -14.00 -11.28
CA PHE A 422 0.56 -13.76 -10.18
C PHE A 422 1.29 -15.01 -9.69
N ASN A 423 0.57 -16.14 -9.54
CA ASN A 423 1.21 -17.37 -9.10
C ASN A 423 2.19 -17.89 -10.14
N LEU A 424 1.85 -17.86 -11.44
CA LEU A 424 2.78 -18.24 -12.50
C LEU A 424 4.03 -17.33 -12.52
N CYS A 425 3.85 -16.04 -12.24
CA CYS A 425 4.95 -15.07 -12.21
C CYS A 425 5.88 -15.30 -11.02
N PHE A 426 5.36 -15.29 -9.79
CA PHE A 426 6.17 -15.16 -8.59
C PHE A 426 6.39 -16.47 -7.83
N PHE A 427 5.48 -17.45 -7.92
CA PHE A 427 5.67 -18.72 -7.21
C PHE A 427 6.97 -19.42 -7.61
N PRO A 428 7.30 -19.56 -8.92
CA PRO A 428 8.51 -20.26 -9.33
C PRO A 428 9.79 -19.49 -8.97
N MET A 429 9.71 -18.19 -8.65
CA MET A 429 10.88 -17.42 -8.23
C MET A 429 11.46 -17.88 -6.88
N HIS A 430 10.66 -18.52 -6.03
CA HIS A 430 11.18 -19.17 -4.82
C HIS A 430 12.18 -20.29 -5.17
N TYR A 431 11.93 -21.05 -6.24
CA TYR A 431 12.84 -22.08 -6.72
C TYR A 431 14.17 -21.47 -7.19
N PHE A 432 14.12 -20.37 -7.95
CA PHE A 432 15.35 -19.66 -8.35
C PHE A 432 16.16 -19.17 -7.15
N GLY A 433 15.48 -18.64 -6.13
CA GLY A 433 16.12 -18.25 -4.90
C GLY A 433 16.79 -19.39 -4.15
N LEU A 434 16.12 -20.55 -4.07
CA LEU A 434 16.69 -21.77 -3.47
C LEU A 434 17.89 -22.32 -4.27
N CYS A 435 17.91 -22.10 -5.59
CA CYS A 435 19.06 -22.40 -6.44
C CYS A 435 20.19 -21.37 -6.34
N GLY A 436 20.03 -20.31 -5.54
CA GLY A 436 21.07 -19.30 -5.31
C GLY A 436 21.17 -18.24 -6.41
N LEU A 437 20.15 -18.07 -7.27
CA LEU A 437 20.18 -17.00 -8.27
C LEU A 437 20.04 -15.63 -7.59
N PRO A 438 21.03 -14.73 -7.74
CA PRO A 438 20.98 -13.39 -7.16
C PRO A 438 19.97 -12.51 -7.90
N ARG A 439 19.34 -11.58 -7.17
CA ARG A 439 18.48 -10.54 -7.74
C ARG A 439 19.33 -9.46 -8.41
N ARG A 440 18.69 -8.61 -9.23
CA ARG A 440 19.34 -7.49 -9.95
C ARG A 440 20.45 -7.93 -10.92
N VAL A 441 20.35 -9.15 -11.44
CA VAL A 441 21.19 -9.63 -12.56
C VAL A 441 20.31 -9.74 -13.80
N CYS A 442 20.83 -9.30 -14.95
CA CYS A 442 20.12 -9.24 -16.22
C CYS A 442 20.23 -10.53 -17.06
N ILE A 443 21.19 -11.39 -16.74
CA ILE A 443 21.50 -12.65 -17.42
C ILE A 443 21.35 -13.79 -16.41
N TYR A 444 20.95 -14.97 -16.90
CA TYR A 444 20.82 -16.16 -16.06
C TYR A 444 21.24 -17.42 -16.84
N GLU A 445 21.43 -18.53 -16.13
CA GLU A 445 21.86 -19.79 -16.76
C GLU A 445 20.73 -20.43 -17.57
N TYR A 446 21.05 -20.96 -18.76
CA TYR A 446 20.07 -21.54 -19.68
C TYR A 446 19.24 -22.69 -19.08
N SER A 447 19.78 -23.44 -18.12
CA SER A 447 19.08 -24.53 -17.42
C SER A 447 17.76 -24.08 -16.76
N TYR A 448 17.65 -22.80 -16.39
CA TYR A 448 16.47 -22.19 -15.78
C TYR A 448 15.48 -21.57 -16.77
N ASN A 449 15.77 -21.59 -18.08
CA ASN A 449 14.97 -20.90 -19.11
C ASN A 449 13.50 -21.31 -19.09
N TRP A 450 13.21 -22.61 -19.02
CA TRP A 450 11.83 -23.10 -19.07
C TRP A 450 10.96 -22.56 -17.91
N ILE A 451 11.52 -22.45 -16.69
CA ILE A 451 10.81 -21.84 -15.55
C ILE A 451 10.70 -20.33 -15.74
N ASN A 452 11.75 -19.70 -16.26
CA ASN A 452 11.78 -18.25 -16.41
C ASN A 452 10.76 -17.78 -17.46
N VAL A 453 10.56 -18.58 -18.53
CA VAL A 453 9.48 -18.39 -19.51
C VAL A 453 8.11 -18.48 -18.84
N VAL A 454 7.88 -19.43 -17.92
CA VAL A 454 6.62 -19.51 -17.14
C VAL A 454 6.42 -18.24 -16.31
N CYS A 455 7.46 -17.77 -15.61
CA CYS A 455 7.41 -16.51 -14.88
C CYS A 455 7.06 -15.32 -15.80
N THR A 456 7.63 -15.27 -17.01
CA THR A 456 7.37 -14.20 -17.99
C THR A 456 5.95 -14.26 -18.53
N VAL A 457 5.43 -15.45 -18.88
CA VAL A 457 4.03 -15.62 -19.27
C VAL A 457 3.10 -15.18 -18.14
N GLY A 458 3.38 -15.57 -16.90
CA GLY A 458 2.65 -15.13 -15.72
C GLY A 458 2.61 -13.60 -15.59
N SER A 459 3.72 -12.92 -15.87
CA SER A 459 3.80 -11.45 -15.83
C SER A 459 2.94 -10.76 -16.91
N PHE A 460 2.82 -11.34 -18.10
CA PHE A 460 1.91 -10.81 -19.13
C PHE A 460 0.44 -11.03 -18.75
N ILE A 461 0.11 -12.18 -18.17
CA ILE A 461 -1.25 -12.48 -17.68
C ILE A 461 -1.63 -11.53 -16.53
N SER A 462 -0.71 -11.27 -15.59
CA SER A 462 -0.97 -10.33 -14.50
C SER A 462 -1.11 -8.89 -14.98
N ALA A 463 -0.31 -8.46 -15.96
CA ALA A 463 -0.48 -7.15 -16.58
C ALA A 463 -1.82 -7.01 -17.31
N PHE A 464 -2.24 -8.05 -18.03
CA PHE A 464 -3.56 -8.10 -18.65
C PHE A 464 -4.69 -8.00 -17.60
N SER A 465 -4.57 -8.67 -16.45
CA SER A 465 -5.54 -8.54 -15.34
C SER A 465 -5.70 -7.09 -14.87
N GLY A 466 -4.59 -6.34 -14.74
CA GLY A 466 -4.63 -4.92 -14.36
C GLY A 466 -5.36 -4.05 -15.38
N CYS A 467 -5.05 -4.23 -16.67
CA CYS A 467 -5.78 -3.55 -17.76
C CYS A 467 -7.27 -3.95 -17.80
N PHE A 468 -7.56 -5.23 -17.59
CA PHE A 468 -8.91 -5.76 -17.59
C PHE A 468 -9.74 -5.18 -16.44
N PHE A 469 -9.14 -4.94 -15.28
CA PHE A 469 -9.81 -4.25 -14.17
C PHE A 469 -10.23 -2.82 -14.55
N VAL A 470 -9.35 -2.05 -15.20
CA VAL A 470 -9.70 -0.70 -15.69
C VAL A 470 -10.83 -0.76 -16.72
N PHE A 471 -10.84 -1.76 -17.58
CA PHE A 471 -11.95 -2.00 -18.50
C PHE A 471 -13.29 -2.24 -17.77
N ILE A 472 -13.28 -3.00 -16.66
CA ILE A 472 -14.49 -3.24 -15.85
C ILE A 472 -15.01 -1.93 -15.23
N LEU A 473 -14.12 -1.08 -14.70
CA LEU A 473 -14.49 0.24 -14.18
C LEU A 473 -15.10 1.12 -15.28
N TRP A 474 -14.50 1.12 -16.47
CA TRP A 474 -15.01 1.85 -17.63
C TRP A 474 -16.38 1.34 -18.09
N GLU A 475 -16.56 0.01 -18.16
CA GLU A 475 -17.83 -0.62 -18.54
C GLU A 475 -18.98 -0.22 -17.60
N SER A 476 -18.71 -0.09 -16.30
CA SER A 476 -19.71 0.37 -15.33
C SER A 476 -20.17 1.80 -15.61
N ILE A 477 -19.23 2.72 -15.91
CA ILE A 477 -19.54 4.13 -16.22
C ILE A 477 -20.35 4.24 -17.52
N VAL A 478 -20.09 3.37 -18.49
CA VAL A 478 -20.80 3.37 -19.79
C VAL A 478 -22.18 2.72 -19.67
N SER A 479 -22.30 1.59 -18.97
CA SER A 479 -23.56 0.86 -18.80
C SER A 479 -24.54 1.59 -17.88
N LYS A 480 -24.03 2.37 -16.90
CA LYS A 480 -24.82 3.16 -15.95
C LYS A 480 -25.87 2.33 -15.18
N ASN A 481 -25.49 1.12 -14.78
CA ASN A 481 -26.34 0.28 -13.94
C ASN A 481 -26.38 0.81 -12.50
N GLU A 482 -27.40 1.61 -12.18
CA GLU A 482 -27.57 2.25 -10.86
C GLU A 482 -27.85 1.24 -9.74
N VAL A 483 -27.25 1.49 -8.57
CA VAL A 483 -27.46 0.70 -7.35
C VAL A 483 -28.64 1.28 -6.58
N LEU A 484 -29.72 0.51 -6.49
CA LEU A 484 -30.94 0.93 -5.79
C LEU A 484 -30.82 0.87 -4.25
N GLY A 485 -29.87 0.09 -3.73
CA GLY A 485 -29.61 -0.02 -2.31
C GLY A 485 -28.56 -1.07 -1.99
N SER A 486 -27.96 -0.96 -0.80
CA SER A 486 -27.05 -1.94 -0.22
C SER A 486 -27.82 -2.92 0.66
N TYR A 487 -27.50 -4.21 0.55
CA TYR A 487 -28.05 -5.25 1.43
C TYR A 487 -26.98 -5.60 2.46
N ASN A 488 -27.31 -5.44 3.75
CA ASN A 488 -26.47 -5.69 4.93
C ASN A 488 -25.21 -4.80 5.11
N SER A 489 -25.24 -3.90 6.09
CA SER A 489 -24.45 -3.95 7.33
C SER A 489 -24.49 -2.60 8.06
N SER A 490 -24.15 -2.59 9.35
CA SER A 490 -24.30 -1.49 10.33
C SER A 490 -23.34 -0.30 10.16
N GLY A 491 -22.71 -0.13 8.99
CA GLY A 491 -21.72 0.91 8.72
C GLY A 491 -22.36 2.24 8.29
N LEU A 492 -21.82 3.36 8.77
CA LEU A 492 -22.24 4.72 8.37
C LEU A 492 -22.29 4.93 6.85
N VAL A 493 -21.35 4.31 6.16
CA VAL A 493 -21.14 4.47 4.72
C VAL A 493 -22.27 3.85 3.91
N ASP A 494 -22.91 2.79 4.42
CA ASP A 494 -24.01 2.10 3.76
C ASP A 494 -25.35 2.85 3.92
N CYS A 495 -25.42 3.80 4.87
CA CYS A 495 -26.58 4.68 5.08
C CYS A 495 -26.56 5.93 4.19
N LEU A 496 -25.48 6.16 3.43
CA LEU A 496 -25.35 7.31 2.54
C LEU A 496 -26.05 7.05 1.21
N MET A 497 -26.65 8.10 0.65
CA MET A 497 -27.11 8.07 -0.73
C MET A 497 -25.89 7.98 -1.66
N SER A 498 -25.94 7.05 -2.60
CA SER A 498 -24.90 6.85 -3.60
C SER A 498 -25.34 7.42 -4.96
N PRO A 499 -24.48 8.15 -5.70
CA PRO A 499 -23.14 8.59 -5.33
C PRO A 499 -23.15 9.64 -4.21
N VAL A 500 -22.10 9.61 -3.39
CA VAL A 500 -21.96 10.54 -2.27
C VAL A 500 -21.78 11.98 -2.77
N ALA A 501 -22.53 12.92 -2.20
CA ALA A 501 -22.45 14.35 -2.54
C ALA A 501 -21.08 14.95 -2.18
N CYS A 502 -20.71 16.11 -2.78
CA CYS A 502 -19.44 16.79 -2.50
C CYS A 502 -19.32 17.25 -1.03
N HIS A 503 -20.43 17.62 -0.40
CA HIS A 503 -20.47 17.91 1.04
C HIS A 503 -21.56 17.05 1.68
N ASN A 504 -21.20 16.39 2.78
CA ASN A 504 -22.14 15.61 3.57
C ASN A 504 -22.28 16.27 4.92
N ASP A 505 -23.49 16.69 5.26
CA ASP A 505 -23.83 17.04 6.62
C ASP A 505 -24.53 15.85 7.26
N TYR A 506 -23.94 15.31 8.32
CA TYR A 506 -24.51 14.19 9.07
C TYR A 506 -25.53 14.75 10.07
N PHE A 507 -26.82 14.54 9.81
CA PHE A 507 -27.91 14.93 10.71
C PHE A 507 -28.01 14.01 11.95
N CYS A 508 -27.33 12.86 11.93
CA CYS A 508 -27.27 11.90 13.04
C CYS A 508 -25.86 11.32 13.16
N TYR A 509 -25.38 11.14 14.39
CA TYR A 509 -24.23 10.28 14.66
C TYR A 509 -24.68 8.81 14.71
N PRO A 510 -23.85 7.86 14.25
CA PRO A 510 -24.25 6.45 14.15
C PRO A 510 -24.47 5.79 15.52
N TYR A 511 -25.17 4.65 15.45
CA TYR A 511 -25.43 3.70 16.53
C TYR A 511 -24.22 3.45 17.44
N SER A 512 -24.43 3.60 18.75
CA SER A 512 -23.56 3.02 19.77
C SER A 512 -24.08 1.65 20.20
N VAL A 513 -23.19 0.67 20.33
CA VAL A 513 -23.51 -0.60 21.00
C VAL A 513 -23.11 -0.47 22.46
N ASP A 514 -24.09 -0.23 23.33
CA ASP A 514 -23.88 -0.26 24.78
C ASP A 514 -24.15 -1.67 25.33
N TYR A 515 -23.07 -2.40 25.57
CA TYR A 515 -23.13 -3.78 26.08
C TYR A 515 -23.50 -3.86 27.57
N THR A 516 -23.61 -2.73 28.28
CA THR A 516 -24.01 -2.75 29.69
C THR A 516 -25.49 -3.09 29.88
N TYR A 517 -26.33 -2.83 28.88
CA TYR A 517 -27.78 -3.07 28.95
C TYR A 517 -28.39 -3.79 27.74
N GLY A 518 -27.61 -4.08 26.68
CA GLY A 518 -28.16 -4.71 25.47
C GLY A 518 -29.17 -3.82 24.74
N VAL A 519 -29.12 -2.50 24.98
CA VAL A 519 -30.00 -1.50 24.36
C VAL A 519 -29.20 -0.67 23.39
N TYR A 520 -29.75 -0.49 22.19
CA TYR A 520 -29.17 0.33 21.15
C TYR A 520 -29.78 1.74 21.19
N TYR A 521 -28.96 2.80 21.22
CA TYR A 521 -29.45 4.18 21.21
C TYR A 521 -28.95 4.94 19.97
N MET A 522 -29.86 5.62 19.26
CA MET A 522 -29.53 6.72 18.36
C MET A 522 -29.55 8.03 19.14
N ARG A 523 -28.52 8.86 19.00
CA ARG A 523 -28.53 10.26 19.48
C ARG A 523 -28.78 11.19 18.29
N TRP A 524 -29.91 11.86 18.31
CA TRP A 524 -30.14 13.04 17.49
C TRP A 524 -29.34 14.20 18.07
N VAL A 525 -28.75 15.02 17.19
CA VAL A 525 -28.23 16.32 17.61
C VAL A 525 -29.45 17.23 17.72
N ASP A 526 -29.96 17.38 18.94
CA ASP A 526 -30.92 18.43 19.24
C ASP A 526 -30.22 19.79 19.02
N ASP A 527 -30.67 20.53 17.98
CA ASP A 527 -30.51 21.98 17.71
C ASP A 527 -30.16 22.31 16.24
N CYS A 528 -30.97 21.88 15.27
CA CYS A 528 -30.95 22.47 13.93
C CYS A 528 -32.37 22.82 13.46
N THR A 529 -32.68 24.10 13.54
CA THR A 529 -33.84 24.73 12.91
C THR A 529 -33.59 24.88 11.40
N TYR A 530 -34.39 24.17 10.60
CA TYR A 530 -34.78 24.37 9.18
C TYR A 530 -33.73 24.72 8.10
N ALA A 531 -33.73 23.95 6.99
CA ALA A 531 -34.22 24.36 5.66
C ALA A 531 -33.96 23.27 4.60
N PHE A 532 -35.02 22.62 4.10
CA PHE A 532 -34.95 21.90 2.82
C PHE A 532 -34.74 22.94 1.70
N VAL A 533 -33.55 22.99 1.11
CA VAL A 533 -33.38 23.71 -0.16
C VAL A 533 -33.63 22.70 -1.28
N GLY A 534 -34.75 22.91 -1.96
CA GLY A 534 -35.17 22.14 -3.11
C GLY A 534 -34.19 22.22 -4.27
N TRP A 535 -34.15 21.13 -5.02
CA TRP A 535 -33.45 20.95 -6.28
C TRP A 535 -33.83 22.03 -7.30
N LEU A 536 -32.82 22.71 -7.86
CA LEU A 536 -32.78 23.21 -9.24
C LEU A 536 -31.34 23.14 -9.76
#